data_AF-A0A0B7I332-F1
#
_entry.id   AF-A0A0B7I332-F1
#
_cell.length_a   1.000
_cell.length_b   1.000
_cell.length_c   1.000
_cell.angle_alpha   90.00
_cell.angle_beta   90.00
_cell.angle_gamma   90.00
#
_symmetry.space_group_name_H-M   'P 1'
#
loop_
_entity.id
_entity.type
_entity.pdbx_description
1 polymer ?
#
loop_
_entity_poly.entity_id
_entity_poly.type
_entity_poly.pdbx_seq_one_letter_code
_entity_poly.pdbx_strand_id
1 'polypeptide(L)'
;MIKALKNKGKKILVTFFSPSGYEVRKNSPDADMVVYLPLDTPKNARKFLEIVQPEIAVFVKYEFWYHYLNQLKNRGIKTYLLSGIFRENQIFFSNLTE
;
A
#
# COMPACT_ATOMS: atom_id res chain seq x y z
N MET A 1 -11.38 10.27 1.69
CA MET A 1 -10.87 9.19 2.56
C MET A 1 -9.92 9.71 3.64
N ILE A 2 -8.74 10.25 3.29
CA ILE A 2 -7.72 10.71 4.26
C ILE A 2 -8.30 11.62 5.35
N LYS A 3 -8.97 12.72 4.97
CA LYS A 3 -9.61 13.65 5.92
C LYS A 3 -10.62 12.96 6.85
N ALA A 4 -11.41 12.02 6.33
CA ALA A 4 -12.38 11.28 7.13
C ALA A 4 -11.70 10.32 8.14
N LEU A 5 -10.56 9.72 7.79
CA LEU A 5 -9.78 8.89 8.72
C LEU A 5 -9.08 9.76 9.78
N LYS A 6 -8.54 10.93 9.40
CA LYS A 6 -7.97 11.89 10.36
C LYS A 6 -9.01 12.38 11.36
N ASN A 7 -10.23 12.69 10.92
CA ASN A 7 -11.33 13.08 11.81
C ASN A 7 -11.74 11.96 12.78
N LYS A 8 -11.38 10.70 12.50
CA LYS A 8 -11.53 9.55 13.41
C LYS A 8 -10.28 9.28 14.26
N GLY A 9 -9.34 10.23 14.33
CA GLY A 9 -8.13 10.13 15.13
C GLY A 9 -7.05 9.20 14.56
N LYS A 10 -7.16 8.79 13.29
CA LYS A 10 -6.15 7.93 12.66
C LYS A 10 -4.95 8.75 12.17
N LYS A 11 -3.74 8.23 12.43
CA LYS A 11 -2.51 8.70 11.80
C LYS A 11 -2.39 8.15 10.38
N ILE A 12 -1.87 8.95 9.46
CA ILE A 12 -1.82 8.68 8.03
C ILE A 12 -0.38 8.67 7.56
N LEU A 13 0.08 7.49 7.14
CA LEU A 13 1.31 7.31 6.38
C LEU A 13 0.96 7.17 4.90
N VAL A 14 1.57 8.00 4.06
CA VAL A 14 1.47 7.87 2.60
C VAL A 14 2.83 7.43 2.06
N THR A 15 2.83 6.42 1.21
CA THR A 15 4.04 5.90 0.58
C THR A 15 4.01 6.12 -0.93
N PHE A 16 5.16 6.42 -1.52
CA PHE A 16 5.34 6.49 -2.96
C PHE A 16 6.46 5.57 -3.41
N PHE A 17 6.29 4.85 -4.52
CA PHE A 17 7.39 4.07 -5.09
C PHE A 17 8.28 4.93 -6.01
N SER A 18 7.68 5.85 -6.78
CA SER A 18 8.40 6.70 -7.74
C SER A 18 8.61 8.14 -7.23
N PRO A 19 9.69 8.81 -7.67
CA PRO A 19 9.93 10.22 -7.36
C PRO A 19 8.83 11.16 -7.86
N SER A 20 8.22 10.85 -9.01
CA SER A 20 7.20 11.71 -9.62
C SER A 20 5.98 11.94 -8.72
N GLY A 21 5.58 10.93 -7.93
CA GLY A 21 4.52 11.10 -6.93
C GLY A 21 5.05 11.70 -5.63
N TYR A 22 6.20 11.23 -5.17
CA TYR A 22 6.81 11.66 -3.91
C TYR A 22 7.12 13.15 -3.90
N GLU A 23 7.83 13.65 -4.90
CA GLU A 23 8.30 15.04 -4.92
C GLU A 23 7.15 16.06 -4.90
N VAL A 24 6.01 15.70 -5.49
CA VAL A 24 4.80 16.53 -5.53
C VAL A 24 4.07 16.55 -4.18
N ARG A 25 4.18 15.48 -3.38
CA ARG A 25 3.33 15.27 -2.19
C ARG A 25 4.09 15.14 -0.87
N LYS A 26 5.43 15.12 -0.88
CA LYS A 26 6.27 14.94 0.32
C LYS A 26 5.98 15.91 1.46
N ASN A 27 5.51 17.13 1.14
CA ASN A 27 5.18 18.17 2.10
C ASN A 27 3.65 18.34 2.30
N SER A 28 2.86 17.34 1.95
CA SER A 28 1.40 17.43 2.06
C SER A 28 0.95 17.45 3.54
N PRO A 29 0.17 18.45 3.97
CA PRO A 29 -0.36 18.51 5.34
C PRO A 29 -1.49 17.49 5.58
N ASP A 30 -1.96 16.82 4.53
CA ASP A 30 -3.01 15.81 4.62
C ASP A 30 -2.50 14.50 5.26
N ALA A 31 -1.19 14.24 5.27
CA ALA A 31 -0.57 13.06 5.87
C ALA A 31 0.32 13.44 7.06
N ASP A 32 0.44 12.54 8.04
CA ASP A 32 1.35 12.73 9.17
C ASP A 32 2.79 12.41 8.77
N MET A 33 2.96 11.47 7.84
CA MET A 33 4.25 11.13 7.23
C MET A 33 4.08 10.79 5.75
N VAL A 34 5.06 11.19 4.95
CA VAL A 34 5.19 10.80 3.55
C VAL A 34 6.58 10.21 3.35
N VAL A 35 6.66 8.98 2.85
CA VAL A 35 7.93 8.27 2.69
C VAL A 35 7.98 7.52 1.35
N TYR A 36 9.17 7.07 0.96
CA TYR A 36 9.29 6.09 -0.11
C TYR A 36 8.83 4.71 0.39
N LEU A 37 8.11 3.96 -0.45
CA LEU A 37 7.81 2.56 -0.20
C LEU A 37 9.09 1.73 -0.46
N PRO A 38 9.58 0.95 0.51
CA PRO A 38 10.70 0.05 0.26
C PRO A 38 10.36 -0.97 -0.83
N LEU A 39 11.34 -1.30 -1.69
CA LEU A 39 11.20 -2.31 -2.74
C LEU A 39 10.54 -3.59 -2.21
N ASP A 40 9.59 -4.13 -2.98
CA ASP A 40 8.82 -5.32 -2.62
C ASP A 40 9.69 -6.57 -2.65
N THR A 41 10.32 -6.83 -1.51
CA THR A 41 11.06 -8.04 -1.22
C THR A 41 10.54 -8.62 0.10
N PRO A 42 10.68 -9.93 0.34
CA PRO A 42 10.21 -10.54 1.59
C PRO A 42 10.76 -9.84 2.84
N LYS A 43 12.05 -9.46 2.81
CA LYS A 43 12.75 -8.81 3.91
C LYS A 43 12.25 -7.39 4.14
N ASN A 44 12.11 -6.60 3.08
CA ASN A 44 11.69 -5.20 3.18
C ASN A 44 10.24 -5.09 3.63
N ALA A 45 9.32 -5.86 3.03
CA ALA A 45 7.91 -5.83 3.38
C ALA A 45 7.68 -6.20 4.85
N ARG A 46 8.35 -7.27 5.31
CA ARG A 46 8.32 -7.67 6.72
C ARG A 46 8.82 -6.55 7.64
N LYS A 47 10.03 -6.03 7.39
CA LYS A 47 10.65 -4.99 8.22
C LYS A 47 9.81 -3.71 8.24
N PHE A 48 9.29 -3.29 7.10
CA PHE A 48 8.48 -2.09 7.00
C PHE A 48 7.17 -2.22 7.81
N LEU A 49 6.47 -3.36 7.67
CA LEU A 49 5.22 -3.58 8.42
C LEU A 49 5.44 -3.83 9.92
N GLU A 50 6.62 -4.29 10.33
CA GLU A 50 7.03 -4.34 11.75
C GLU A 50 7.24 -2.95 12.35
N ILE A 51 7.79 -2.02 11.57
CA ILE A 51 8.01 -0.64 12.01
C ILE A 51 6.70 0.15 12.01
N VAL A 52 5.90 0.03 10.94
CA VAL A 52 4.70 0.84 10.75
C VAL A 52 3.50 0.32 11.53
N GLN A 53 3.38 -1.00 11.71
CA GLN A 53 2.27 -1.65 12.41
C GLN A 53 0.87 -1.11 12.02
N PRO A 54 0.51 -1.10 10.72
CA PRO A 54 -0.71 -0.44 10.27
C PRO A 54 -1.97 -1.21 10.69
N GLU A 55 -3.02 -0.49 11.08
CA GLU A 55 -4.35 -1.06 11.31
C GLU A 55 -5.10 -1.34 9.99
N ILE A 56 -4.84 -0.52 8.98
CA ILE A 56 -5.46 -0.57 7.64
C ILE A 56 -4.38 -0.25 6.60
N ALA A 57 -4.34 -1.04 5.53
CA ALA A 57 -3.55 -0.76 4.34
C ALA A 57 -4.48 -0.47 3.14
N VAL A 58 -4.16 0.58 2.37
CA VAL A 58 -4.91 0.94 1.16
C VAL A 58 -3.94 1.06 -0.01
N PHE A 59 -4.15 0.25 -1.04
CA PHE A 59 -3.44 0.30 -2.31
C PHE A 59 -4.30 1.03 -3.33
N VAL A 60 -3.68 1.68 -4.33
CA VAL A 60 -4.38 2.50 -5.32
C VAL A 60 -4.07 1.97 -6.73
N LYS A 61 -5.09 1.75 -7.55
CA LYS A 61 -4.97 1.28 -8.95
C LYS A 61 -4.30 -0.10 -9.09
N TYR A 62 -3.05 -0.14 -9.55
CA TYR A 62 -2.35 -1.36 -9.98
C TYR A 62 -1.23 -1.76 -9.02
N GLU A 63 -1.27 -1.26 -7.79
CA GLU A 63 -0.22 -1.46 -6.78
C GLU A 63 -0.30 -2.87 -6.15
N PHE A 64 -0.07 -3.91 -6.95
CA PHE A 64 -0.12 -5.32 -6.55
C PHE A 64 1.23 -5.82 -6.02
N TRP A 65 1.69 -5.27 -4.90
CA TRP A 65 2.97 -5.64 -4.29
C TRP A 65 2.86 -6.96 -3.51
N TYR A 66 3.29 -8.05 -4.12
CA TYR A 66 3.10 -9.41 -3.63
C TYR A 66 3.58 -9.61 -2.19
N HIS A 67 4.80 -9.19 -1.84
CA HIS A 67 5.31 -9.47 -0.50
C HIS A 67 4.62 -8.62 0.57
N TYR A 68 4.27 -7.37 0.26
CA TYR A 68 3.43 -6.55 1.15
C TYR A 68 2.04 -7.16 1.34
N LEU A 69 1.36 -7.52 0.26
CA LEU A 69 0.02 -8.13 0.33
C LEU A 69 0.03 -9.44 1.12
N ASN A 70 1.03 -10.29 0.89
CA ASN A 70 1.20 -11.54 1.63
C ASN A 70 1.45 -11.29 3.12
N GLN A 71 2.33 -10.34 3.48
CA GLN A 71 2.61 -10.00 4.88
C GLN A 71 1.38 -9.39 5.58
N LEU A 72 0.63 -8.51 4.91
CA LEU A 72 -0.60 -7.92 5.43
C LEU A 72 -1.66 -9.00 5.69
N LYS A 73 -1.84 -9.93 4.74
CA LYS A 73 -2.74 -11.08 4.89
C LYS A 73 -2.35 -11.95 6.08
N ASN A 74 -1.07 -12.30 6.20
CA ASN A 74 -0.56 -13.15 7.27
C ASN A 74 -0.70 -12.50 8.66
N ARG A 75 -0.74 -11.17 8.74
CA ARG A 75 -0.96 -10.41 9.98
C ARG A 75 -2.44 -10.10 10.26
N GLY A 76 -3.36 -10.50 9.39
CA GLY A 76 -4.78 -10.18 9.51
C GLY A 76 -5.10 -8.68 9.35
N ILE A 77 -4.25 -7.92 8.67
CA ILE A 77 -4.43 -6.47 8.51
C ILE A 77 -5.45 -6.20 7.41
N LYS A 78 -6.44 -5.36 7.72
CA LYS A 78 -7.50 -4.95 6.77
C LYS A 78 -6.86 -4.25 5.58
N THR A 79 -7.02 -4.84 4.40
CA THR A 79 -6.36 -4.40 3.18
C THR A 79 -7.40 -4.09 2.12
N TYR A 80 -7.31 -2.92 1.51
CA TYR A 80 -8.24 -2.45 0.48
C TYR A 80 -7.50 -2.05 -0.79
N LEU A 81 -8.15 -2.27 -1.93
CA LEU A 81 -7.70 -1.74 -3.22
C LEU A 81 -8.70 -0.69 -3.68
N LEU A 82 -8.24 0.55 -3.81
CA LEU A 82 -9.04 1.67 -4.29
C LEU A 82 -8.77 1.90 -5.78
N SER A 83 -9.85 2.07 -6.56
CA SER A 83 -9.76 2.27 -8.02
C SER A 83 -8.98 1.17 -8.73
N GLY A 84 -9.05 -0.07 -8.22
CA GLY A 84 -8.49 -1.25 -8.86
C GLY A 84 -9.11 -1.45 -10.23
N ILE A 85 -8.26 -1.60 -11.24
CA ILE A 85 -8.69 -1.93 -12.60
C ILE A 85 -8.14 -3.32 -12.90
N PHE A 86 -9.04 -4.26 -13.06
CA PHE A 86 -8.72 -5.62 -13.46
C PHE A 86 -8.89 -5.74 -14.97
N ARG A 87 -7.92 -6.39 -15.61
CA ARG A 87 -7.98 -6.71 -17.04
C ARG A 87 -7.87 -8.22 -17.17
N GLU A 88 -8.68 -8.80 -18.04
CA GLU A 88 -8.75 -10.26 -18.23
C GLU A 88 -7.39 -10.89 -18.57
N ASN A 89 -6.49 -10.13 -19.20
CA ASN A 89 -5.14 -10.60 -19.56
C ASN A 89 -4.09 -10.42 -18.45
N GLN A 90 -4.45 -9.97 -17.25
CA GLN A 90 -3.51 -9.93 -16.13
C GLN A 90 -3.18 -11.34 -15.66
N ILE A 91 -1.95 -11.53 -15.19
CA ILE A 91 -1.44 -12.82 -14.70
C ILE A 91 -2.30 -13.44 -13.57
N PHE A 92 -3.07 -12.63 -12.85
CA PHE A 92 -4.00 -13.09 -11.82
C PHE A 92 -5.17 -13.92 -12.37
N PHE A 93 -5.51 -13.73 -13.65
CA PHE A 93 -6.65 -14.37 -14.32
C PHE A 93 -6.21 -15.33 -15.42
N SER A 94 -4.91 -15.40 -15.71
CA SER A 94 -4.38 -16.47 -16.56
C SER A 94 -4.54 -17.80 -15.85
N ASN A 95 -5.21 -18.75 -16.51
CA ASN A 95 -5.24 -20.12 -16.03
C ASN A 95 -3.79 -20.63 -15.96
N LEU A 96 -3.32 -20.91 -14.74
CA LEU A 96 -2.16 -21.77 -14.54
C LEU A 96 -2.59 -23.18 -14.92
N THR A 97 -2.57 -23.49 -16.21
CA THR A 97 -2.67 -24.87 -16.68
C THR A 97 -1.38 -25.58 -16.25
N GLU A 98 -1.52 -26.56 -15.36
CA GLU A 98 -0.52 -27.62 -15.13
C GLU A 98 -0.26 -28.43 -16.40
#